data_AF-A0A0R3H9X8-F1
#
_entry.id   AF-A0A0R3H9X8-F1
#
_cell.length_a   1.000
_cell.length_b   1.000
_cell.length_c   1.000
_cell.angle_alpha   90.00
_cell.angle_beta   90.00
_cell.angle_gamma   90.00
#
_symmetry.space_group_name_H-M   'P 1'
#
loop_
_entity.id
_entity.type
_entity.pdbx_description
1 polymer ?
#
loop_
_entity_poly.entity_id
_entity_poly.type
_entity_poly.pdbx_seq_one_letter_code
_entity_poly.pdbx_strand_id
1 'polypeptide(L)'
;MDIKIETPFGGSARITKPDREPSPGGDEPPHTFTVGDLRPRVRALLVLCIAIDGTIVLWLAAKNATLTQNAWDLLGTALLLAIGITCALAIGVIVKYRHSSVLTPLASQVFVICLAAYVWLLDLRSPASQIGGVTGVALALGAVALCWVLYLSRYAAGALTRTGIAVVALFPLIGLVQFWIQNEYMTHSSLPLIDVQTELTPVGSTGPIIHVLAKTTYHNRGSFRVDVPATLTRVVVYPKGTPAEPPTPENVAGHLNALGSQFGDYRETPAMSAQARLIYAGSSGGAGGAFLAPGSTNQGSTIIDIDSRTVRLAVIKVTLIAVTHRSVKETRTCYPPQVALGEDVIGFLRESTLVHDFLGGKALCTETQFASRGVIEELVSDHPVLRIFTMVYASGATTPILLPFFGTQESLDNPLSSTKASTIIENANPSGMFGSSAEYAPSDADVRPSP
;
A
#
# COMPACT_ATOMS: atom_id res chain seq x y z
N MET A 1 -54.15 37.32 41.34
CA MET A 1 -53.30 38.05 42.31
C MET A 1 -53.94 39.42 42.37
N ASP A 2 -54.73 39.65 43.42
CA ASP A 2 -55.78 40.68 43.41
C ASP A 2 -55.34 41.85 44.28
N ILE A 3 -55.24 43.02 43.67
CA ILE A 3 -54.93 44.27 44.37
C ILE A 3 -56.27 45.00 44.56
N LYS A 4 -56.70 45.16 45.81
CA LYS A 4 -57.89 45.92 46.20
C LYS A 4 -57.46 47.34 46.61
N ILE A 5 -57.93 48.36 45.90
CA ILE A 5 -57.75 49.77 46.27
C ILE A 5 -59.13 50.30 46.67
N GLU A 6 -59.27 50.78 47.91
CA GLU A 6 -60.48 51.43 48.43
C GLU A 6 -60.33 52.95 48.30
N THR A 7 -61.30 53.61 47.64
CA THR A 7 -61.41 55.07 47.56
C THR A 7 -62.63 55.55 48.36
N PRO A 8 -62.65 56.78 48.90
CA PRO A 8 -63.60 57.20 49.95
C PRO A 8 -65.03 57.50 49.44
N PHE A 9 -65.39 57.04 48.25
CA PHE A 9 -66.76 57.08 47.74
C PHE A 9 -67.19 55.69 47.26
N GLY A 10 -67.37 54.77 48.20
CA GLY A 10 -68.35 53.69 48.17
C GLY A 10 -68.47 52.75 46.95
N GLY A 11 -67.48 52.65 46.05
CA GLY A 11 -67.54 51.78 44.87
C GLY A 11 -66.29 50.92 44.70
N SER A 12 -66.41 49.59 44.85
CA SER A 12 -65.34 48.65 44.55
C SER A 12 -65.29 48.36 43.04
N ALA A 13 -64.25 48.79 42.35
CA ALA A 13 -64.00 48.36 40.97
C ALA A 13 -63.38 46.94 40.96
N ARG A 14 -64.10 45.96 40.41
CA ARG A 14 -63.54 44.64 40.04
C ARG A 14 -63.00 44.71 38.61
N ILE A 15 -61.69 44.54 38.44
CA ILE A 15 -61.12 44.19 37.13
C ILE A 15 -61.27 42.67 36.98
N THR A 16 -62.44 42.25 36.51
CA THR A 16 -62.66 40.89 36.04
C THR A 16 -62.16 40.83 34.60
N LYS A 17 -61.11 40.03 34.35
CA LYS A 17 -60.63 39.75 33.00
C LYS A 17 -61.78 39.04 32.25
N PRO A 18 -62.35 39.62 31.18
CA PRO A 18 -63.44 38.98 30.46
C PRO A 18 -62.89 37.76 29.71
N ASP A 19 -63.57 36.63 29.92
CA ASP A 19 -63.46 35.45 29.11
C ASP A 19 -63.83 35.77 27.66
N ARG A 20 -62.94 35.33 26.75
CA ARG A 20 -63.24 34.88 25.39
C ARG A 20 -63.69 35.95 24.37
N GLU A 21 -62.69 36.54 23.70
CA GLU A 21 -62.78 36.83 22.26
C GLU A 21 -62.22 35.64 21.46
N PRO A 22 -62.80 35.29 20.30
CA PRO A 22 -62.41 34.12 19.52
C PRO A 22 -61.02 34.33 18.89
N SER A 23 -60.08 33.45 19.25
CA SER A 23 -58.75 33.43 18.66
C SER A 23 -58.85 33.14 17.15
N PRO A 24 -58.23 33.95 16.28
CA PRO A 24 -58.17 33.70 14.85
C PRO A 24 -57.11 32.62 14.58
N GLY A 25 -57.51 31.57 13.87
CA GLY A 25 -56.60 30.61 13.26
C GLY A 25 -55.98 29.62 14.24
N GLY A 26 -56.55 28.42 14.32
CA GLY A 26 -55.77 27.26 14.74
C GLY A 26 -54.62 27.08 13.75
N ASP A 27 -53.40 27.35 14.20
CA ASP A 27 -52.20 26.94 13.48
C ASP A 27 -52.25 25.41 13.34
N GLU A 28 -52.60 24.93 12.15
CA GLU A 28 -52.28 23.57 11.73
C GLU A 28 -50.76 23.39 11.92
N PRO A 29 -50.29 22.31 12.56
CA PRO A 29 -48.86 22.06 12.65
C PRO A 29 -48.29 22.04 11.22
N PRO A 30 -47.14 22.69 10.96
CA PRO A 30 -46.57 22.76 9.63
C PRO A 30 -46.45 21.33 9.08
N HIS A 31 -47.15 21.05 7.98
CA HIS A 31 -47.11 19.74 7.33
C HIS A 31 -45.65 19.35 7.10
N THR A 32 -45.14 18.42 7.92
CA THR A 32 -43.82 17.84 7.75
C THR A 32 -43.90 16.94 6.53
N PHE A 33 -43.38 17.41 5.39
CA PHE A 33 -43.37 16.66 4.16
C PHE A 33 -42.83 15.25 4.41
N THR A 34 -43.61 14.24 4.05
CA THR A 34 -43.23 12.84 4.20
C THR A 34 -42.93 12.23 2.83
N VAL A 35 -42.13 11.17 2.80
CA VAL A 35 -41.87 10.40 1.58
C VAL A 35 -43.15 9.79 0.98
N GLY A 36 -44.21 9.67 1.78
CA GLY A 36 -45.55 9.27 1.34
C GLY A 36 -46.21 10.27 0.37
N ASP A 37 -45.79 11.53 0.40
CA ASP A 37 -46.34 12.63 -0.40
C ASP A 37 -45.73 12.70 -1.81
N LEU A 38 -44.71 11.88 -2.09
CA LEU A 38 -44.10 11.75 -3.42
C LEU A 38 -45.02 11.00 -4.38
N ARG A 39 -45.02 11.43 -5.65
CA ARG A 39 -45.73 10.72 -6.73
C ARG A 39 -45.30 9.24 -6.75
N PRO A 40 -46.23 8.28 -6.93
CA PRO A 40 -45.93 6.85 -6.82
C PRO A 40 -44.85 6.37 -7.79
N ARG A 41 -44.75 6.98 -8.98
CA ARG A 41 -43.70 6.70 -9.97
C ARG A 41 -42.31 7.17 -9.51
N VAL A 42 -42.22 8.36 -8.90
CA VAL A 42 -40.97 8.93 -8.38
C VAL A 42 -40.49 8.11 -7.18
N ARG A 43 -41.43 7.70 -6.32
CA ARG A 43 -41.13 6.80 -5.20
C ARG A 43 -40.63 5.43 -5.65
N ALA A 44 -41.26 4.83 -6.66
CA ALA A 44 -40.81 3.56 -7.22
C ALA A 44 -39.38 3.68 -7.81
N LEU A 45 -39.08 4.79 -8.49
CA LEU A 45 -37.75 5.06 -9.04
C LEU A 45 -36.70 5.25 -7.94
N LEU A 46 -37.04 5.98 -6.86
CA LEU A 46 -36.17 6.14 -5.69
C LEU A 46 -35.86 4.80 -5.02
N VAL A 47 -36.88 3.96 -4.81
CA VAL A 47 -36.70 2.63 -4.21
C VAL A 47 -35.82 1.75 -5.10
N LEU A 48 -36.02 1.79 -6.42
CA LEU A 48 -35.21 1.03 -7.36
C LEU A 48 -33.74 1.46 -7.31
N CYS A 49 -33.45 2.77 -7.33
CA CYS A 49 -32.09 3.30 -7.21
C CYS A 49 -31.43 2.86 -5.89
N ILE A 50 -32.10 3.07 -4.75
CA ILE A 50 -31.56 2.69 -3.43
C ILE A 50 -31.36 1.17 -3.33
N ALA A 51 -32.23 0.37 -3.95
CA ALA A 51 -32.09 -1.08 -3.98
C ALA A 51 -30.88 -1.53 -4.80
N ILE A 52 -30.64 -0.90 -5.96
CA ILE A 52 -29.44 -1.15 -6.78
C ILE A 52 -28.18 -0.78 -5.98
N ASP A 53 -28.12 0.44 -5.44
CA ASP A 53 -26.99 0.91 -4.64
C ASP A 53 -26.74 0.00 -3.43
N GLY A 54 -27.79 -0.32 -2.67
CA GLY A 54 -27.71 -1.19 -1.49
C GLY A 54 -27.22 -2.60 -1.83
N THR A 55 -27.67 -3.16 -2.95
CA THR A 55 -27.24 -4.50 -3.40
C THR A 55 -25.77 -4.51 -3.78
N ILE A 56 -25.31 -3.50 -4.53
CA ILE A 56 -23.90 -3.35 -4.93
C ILE A 56 -23.03 -3.19 -3.69
N VAL A 57 -23.41 -2.31 -2.77
CA VAL A 57 -22.63 -2.03 -1.55
C VAL A 57 -22.57 -3.26 -0.62
N LEU A 58 -23.66 -3.98 -0.45
CA LEU A 58 -23.66 -5.22 0.35
C LEU A 58 -22.79 -6.31 -0.30
N TRP A 59 -22.82 -6.42 -1.63
CA TRP A 59 -21.93 -7.32 -2.36
C TRP A 59 -20.45 -6.93 -2.18
N LEU A 60 -20.12 -5.64 -2.28
CA LEU A 60 -18.78 -5.12 -2.00
C LEU A 60 -18.37 -5.42 -0.57
N ALA A 61 -19.26 -5.25 0.41
CA ALA A 61 -18.98 -5.55 1.81
C ALA A 61 -18.67 -7.03 2.03
N ALA A 62 -19.48 -7.93 1.45
CA ALA A 62 -19.28 -9.37 1.54
C ALA A 62 -17.95 -9.80 0.88
N LYS A 63 -17.62 -9.23 -0.29
CA LYS A 63 -16.34 -9.48 -0.95
C LYS A 63 -15.17 -8.92 -0.16
N ASN A 64 -15.29 -7.71 0.39
CA ASN A 64 -14.23 -7.13 1.21
C ASN A 64 -13.97 -7.98 2.46
N ALA A 65 -15.01 -8.54 3.08
CA ALA A 65 -14.89 -9.46 4.21
C ALA A 65 -14.10 -10.74 3.88
N THR A 66 -14.13 -11.20 2.62
CA THR A 66 -13.29 -12.34 2.20
C THR A 66 -11.82 -11.97 1.98
N LEU A 67 -11.52 -10.68 1.86
CA LEU A 67 -10.17 -10.15 1.65
C LEU A 67 -9.55 -9.56 2.92
N THR A 68 -10.32 -9.38 4.00
CA THR A 68 -9.82 -8.78 5.24
C THR A 68 -8.77 -9.68 5.89
N GLN A 69 -7.54 -9.18 6.02
CA GLN A 69 -6.48 -9.86 6.75
C GLN A 69 -6.03 -9.09 7.99
N ASN A 70 -6.31 -7.78 8.05
CA ASN A 70 -5.92 -6.91 9.15
C ASN A 70 -7.11 -6.19 9.82
N ALA A 71 -6.89 -5.71 11.06
CA ALA A 71 -7.88 -4.94 11.82
C ALA A 71 -8.35 -3.65 11.13
N TRP A 72 -7.52 -3.07 10.27
CA TRP A 72 -7.89 -1.88 9.48
C TRP A 72 -8.81 -2.20 8.31
N ASP A 73 -8.73 -3.42 7.75
CA ASP A 73 -9.60 -3.86 6.65
C ASP A 73 -11.02 -4.14 7.16
N LEU A 74 -11.14 -4.52 8.44
CA LEU A 74 -12.41 -4.63 9.17
C LEU A 74 -13.15 -3.29 9.25
N LEU A 75 -12.43 -2.16 9.40
CA LEU A 75 -13.06 -0.83 9.41
C LEU A 75 -13.70 -0.51 8.06
N GLY A 76 -13.00 -0.79 6.95
CA GLY A 76 -13.54 -0.62 5.60
C GLY A 76 -14.77 -1.49 5.34
N THR A 77 -14.72 -2.74 5.80
CA THR A 77 -15.87 -3.66 5.72
C THR A 77 -17.06 -3.17 6.55
N ALA A 78 -16.81 -2.69 7.76
CA ALA A 78 -17.85 -2.13 8.63
C ALA A 78 -18.50 -0.88 8.03
N LEU A 79 -17.71 0.01 7.40
CA LEU A 79 -18.24 1.17 6.67
C LEU A 79 -19.12 0.74 5.50
N LEU A 80 -18.66 -0.18 4.65
CA LEU A 80 -19.47 -0.70 3.53
C LEU A 80 -20.77 -1.35 4.02
N LEU A 81 -20.70 -2.18 5.07
CA LEU A 81 -21.89 -2.77 5.68
C LEU A 81 -22.86 -1.71 6.20
N ALA A 82 -22.38 -0.68 6.87
CA ALA A 82 -23.23 0.38 7.39
C ALA A 82 -23.91 1.19 6.28
N ILE A 83 -23.23 1.44 5.16
CA ILE A 83 -23.85 2.05 3.97
C ILE A 83 -24.96 1.14 3.44
N GLY A 84 -24.69 -0.16 3.25
CA GLY A 84 -25.68 -1.14 2.79
C GLY A 84 -26.89 -1.28 3.72
N ILE A 85 -26.67 -1.31 5.03
CA ILE A 85 -27.74 -1.32 6.05
C ILE A 85 -28.57 -0.03 5.96
N THR A 86 -27.94 1.12 5.76
CA THR A 86 -28.64 2.41 5.63
C THR A 86 -29.53 2.42 4.37
N CYS A 87 -29.08 1.86 3.25
CA CYS A 87 -29.90 1.66 2.05
C CYS A 87 -31.10 0.73 2.33
N ALA A 88 -30.89 -0.40 3.01
CA ALA A 88 -31.97 -1.32 3.37
C ALA A 88 -33.01 -0.68 4.30
N LEU A 89 -32.56 0.09 5.29
CA LEU A 89 -33.43 0.86 6.18
C LEU A 89 -34.20 1.93 5.42
N ALA A 90 -33.57 2.63 4.47
CA ALA A 90 -34.23 3.61 3.62
C ALA A 90 -35.38 2.98 2.81
N ILE A 91 -35.18 1.80 2.22
CA ILE A 91 -36.24 1.05 1.53
C ILE A 91 -37.39 0.73 2.49
N GLY A 92 -37.08 0.19 3.67
CA GLY A 92 -38.08 -0.15 4.69
C GLY A 92 -38.89 1.07 5.15
N VAL A 93 -38.26 2.23 5.27
CA VAL A 93 -38.88 3.49 5.66
C VAL A 93 -39.78 4.03 4.53
N ILE A 94 -39.34 3.95 3.26
CA ILE A 94 -40.13 4.34 2.09
C ILE A 94 -41.38 3.45 1.93
N VAL A 95 -41.26 2.14 2.21
CA VAL A 95 -42.34 1.16 2.06
C VAL A 95 -43.33 1.20 3.24
N LYS A 96 -42.88 1.46 4.47
CA LYS A 96 -43.73 1.46 5.68
C LYS A 96 -44.38 2.81 6.01
N TYR A 97 -44.27 3.82 5.14
CA TYR A 97 -44.96 5.12 5.27
C TYR A 97 -44.78 5.82 6.64
N ARG A 98 -43.57 5.79 7.24
CA ARG A 98 -43.35 6.43 8.56
C ARG A 98 -43.19 7.95 8.43
N HIS A 99 -43.88 8.73 9.28
CA HIS A 99 -43.97 10.21 9.24
C HIS A 99 -42.66 11.02 9.48
N SER A 100 -41.47 10.39 9.59
CA SER A 100 -40.18 11.08 9.84
C SER A 100 -39.09 10.66 8.85
N SER A 101 -39.45 10.54 7.57
CA SER A 101 -38.85 9.56 6.66
C SER A 101 -37.87 10.09 5.60
N VAL A 102 -37.67 11.40 5.45
CA VAL A 102 -36.82 11.93 4.36
C VAL A 102 -35.33 11.85 4.69
N LEU A 103 -34.97 11.84 5.98
CA LEU A 103 -33.56 11.86 6.44
C LEU A 103 -32.81 10.58 6.10
N THR A 104 -33.42 9.40 6.27
CA THR A 104 -32.78 8.10 5.99
C THR A 104 -32.44 7.88 4.51
N PRO A 105 -33.35 8.09 3.54
CA PRO A 105 -33.00 8.01 2.12
C PRO A 105 -31.99 9.09 1.73
N LEU A 106 -32.10 10.31 2.27
CA LEU A 106 -31.10 11.36 2.03
C LEU A 106 -29.71 10.95 2.53
N ALA A 107 -29.60 10.42 3.75
CA ALA A 107 -28.35 9.92 4.32
C ALA A 107 -27.76 8.77 3.50
N SER A 108 -28.60 7.82 3.05
CA SER A 108 -28.14 6.70 2.20
C SER A 108 -27.50 7.19 0.90
N GLN A 109 -28.10 8.19 0.25
CA GLN A 109 -27.60 8.73 -1.01
C GLN A 109 -26.35 9.59 -0.80
N VAL A 110 -26.26 10.33 0.32
CA VAL A 110 -25.00 11.01 0.71
C VAL A 110 -23.86 10.00 0.87
N PHE A 111 -24.11 8.86 1.51
CA PHE A 111 -23.09 7.82 1.65
C PHE A 111 -22.67 7.20 0.31
N VAL A 112 -23.60 7.00 -0.63
CA VAL A 112 -23.28 6.54 -1.99
C VAL A 112 -22.40 7.55 -2.73
N ILE A 113 -22.67 8.85 -2.60
CA ILE A 113 -21.82 9.92 -3.16
C ILE A 113 -20.42 9.86 -2.56
N CYS A 114 -20.31 9.72 -1.24
CA CYS A 114 -19.01 9.59 -0.57
C CYS A 114 -18.24 8.35 -1.02
N LEU A 115 -18.93 7.21 -1.21
CA LEU A 115 -18.32 6.00 -1.74
C LEU A 115 -17.83 6.19 -3.18
N ALA A 116 -18.63 6.83 -4.04
CA ALA A 116 -18.22 7.17 -5.41
C ALA A 116 -16.99 8.08 -5.43
N ALA A 117 -16.95 9.10 -4.56
CA ALA A 117 -15.78 9.96 -4.40
C ALA A 117 -14.55 9.19 -3.91
N TYR A 118 -14.72 8.22 -2.99
CA TYR A 118 -13.65 7.35 -2.53
C TYR A 118 -13.08 6.48 -3.66
N VAL A 119 -13.94 5.87 -4.48
CA VAL A 119 -13.51 5.10 -5.67
C VAL A 119 -12.75 5.99 -6.65
N TRP A 120 -13.23 7.21 -6.90
CA TRP A 120 -12.55 8.16 -7.76
C TRP A 120 -11.19 8.61 -7.22
N LEU A 121 -11.06 8.84 -5.91
CA LEU A 121 -9.77 9.16 -5.28
C LEU A 121 -8.76 8.00 -5.38
N LEU A 122 -9.24 6.75 -5.35
CA LEU A 122 -8.39 5.58 -5.62
C LEU A 122 -7.97 5.51 -7.10
N ASP A 123 -8.89 5.79 -8.03
CA ASP A 123 -8.58 5.83 -9.47
C ASP A 123 -7.51 6.88 -9.81
N LEU A 124 -7.54 8.04 -9.17
CA LEU A 124 -6.51 9.07 -9.35
C LEU A 124 -5.10 8.62 -8.92
N ARG A 125 -5.02 7.62 -8.03
CA ARG A 125 -3.77 7.00 -7.57
C ARG A 125 -3.44 5.71 -8.32
N SER A 126 -4.34 5.24 -9.18
CA SER A 126 -4.13 4.06 -10.00
C SER A 126 -3.12 4.35 -11.13
N PRO A 127 -2.22 3.41 -11.45
CA PRO A 127 -1.37 3.47 -12.64
C PRO A 127 -2.18 3.53 -13.95
N ALA A 128 -3.40 2.98 -13.99
CA ALA A 128 -4.25 2.93 -15.17
C ALA A 128 -5.64 3.50 -14.85
N SER A 129 -6.00 4.61 -15.50
CA SER A 129 -7.31 5.21 -15.25
C SER A 129 -8.44 4.27 -15.69
N GLN A 130 -9.30 3.89 -14.73
CA GLN A 130 -10.50 3.09 -14.92
C GLN A 130 -11.76 3.97 -15.08
N ILE A 131 -11.62 5.23 -15.52
CA ILE A 131 -12.76 6.12 -15.80
C ILE A 131 -13.73 5.47 -16.81
N GLY A 132 -13.23 4.69 -17.77
CA GLY A 132 -14.08 3.94 -18.71
C GLY A 132 -14.70 2.66 -18.14
N GLY A 133 -14.29 2.23 -16.95
CA GLY A 133 -14.69 0.97 -16.31
C GLY A 133 -15.38 1.20 -14.96
N VAL A 134 -14.81 0.61 -13.90
CA VAL A 134 -15.40 0.60 -12.54
C VAL A 134 -15.59 2.00 -11.98
N THR A 135 -14.61 2.89 -12.17
CA THR A 135 -14.67 4.28 -11.69
C THR A 135 -15.79 5.05 -12.39
N GLY A 136 -15.97 4.84 -13.69
CA GLY A 136 -17.07 5.45 -14.45
C GLY A 136 -18.45 5.04 -13.94
N VAL A 137 -18.65 3.75 -13.68
CA VAL A 137 -19.91 3.23 -13.12
C VAL A 137 -20.16 3.81 -11.72
N ALA A 138 -19.14 3.85 -10.86
CA ALA A 138 -19.25 4.43 -9.52
C ALA A 138 -19.61 5.91 -9.56
N LEU A 139 -18.98 6.69 -10.45
CA LEU A 139 -19.29 8.11 -10.65
C LEU A 139 -20.69 8.33 -11.23
N ALA A 140 -21.16 7.48 -12.13
CA ALA A 140 -22.52 7.56 -12.66
C ALA A 140 -23.57 7.32 -11.56
N LEU A 141 -23.37 6.30 -10.73
CA LEU A 141 -24.23 6.05 -9.56
C LEU A 141 -24.17 7.22 -8.56
N GLY A 142 -22.97 7.75 -8.30
CA GLY A 142 -22.78 8.94 -7.46
C GLY A 142 -23.50 10.18 -8.00
N ALA A 143 -23.51 10.40 -9.32
CA ALA A 143 -24.23 11.50 -9.95
C ALA A 143 -25.76 11.34 -9.83
N VAL A 144 -26.27 10.12 -10.03
CA VAL A 144 -27.70 9.81 -9.81
C VAL A 144 -28.09 10.04 -8.35
N ALA A 145 -27.24 9.61 -7.41
CA ALA A 145 -27.44 9.85 -5.98
C ALA A 145 -27.41 11.33 -5.63
N LEU A 146 -26.52 12.12 -6.24
CA LEU A 146 -26.48 13.57 -6.08
C LEU A 146 -27.77 14.24 -6.56
N CYS A 147 -28.33 13.83 -7.70
CA CYS A 147 -29.62 14.30 -8.16
C CYS A 147 -30.73 14.02 -7.12
N TRP A 148 -30.71 12.84 -6.51
CA TRP A 148 -31.66 12.50 -5.44
C TRP A 148 -31.45 13.32 -4.17
N VAL A 149 -30.21 13.55 -3.74
CA VAL A 149 -29.91 14.41 -2.57
C VAL A 149 -30.41 15.84 -2.81
N LEU A 150 -30.16 16.40 -4.00
CA LEU A 150 -30.64 17.75 -4.36
C LEU A 150 -32.17 17.83 -4.43
N TYR A 151 -32.83 16.76 -4.87
CA TYR A 151 -34.29 16.68 -4.90
C TYR A 151 -34.88 16.54 -3.50
N LEU A 152 -34.34 15.65 -2.66
CA LEU A 152 -34.82 15.37 -1.31
C LEU A 152 -34.48 16.49 -0.30
N SER A 153 -33.38 17.22 -0.49
CA SER A 153 -32.95 18.30 0.41
C SER A 153 -33.95 19.45 0.49
N ARG A 154 -34.65 19.73 -0.62
CA ARG A 154 -35.74 20.73 -0.69
C ARG A 154 -36.88 20.42 0.28
N TYR A 155 -37.05 19.15 0.61
CA TYR A 155 -38.11 18.66 1.49
C TYR A 155 -37.61 18.34 2.91
N ALA A 156 -36.29 18.29 3.11
CA ALA A 156 -35.67 17.96 4.38
C ALA A 156 -35.38 19.20 5.27
N ALA A 157 -35.47 20.42 4.72
CA ALA A 157 -35.03 21.66 5.37
C ALA A 157 -35.69 21.95 6.75
N GLY A 158 -36.87 21.38 7.04
CA GLY A 158 -37.55 21.51 8.33
C GLY A 158 -37.33 20.34 9.32
N ALA A 159 -36.68 19.24 8.91
CA ALA A 159 -36.61 17.98 9.66
C ALA A 159 -35.19 17.55 10.07
N LEU A 160 -34.17 18.34 9.74
CA LEU A 160 -32.78 18.05 10.11
C LEU A 160 -32.54 18.32 11.60
N THR A 161 -32.46 17.26 12.39
CA THR A 161 -31.99 17.34 13.78
C THR A 161 -30.47 17.53 13.81
N ARG A 162 -29.96 18.30 14.78
CA ARG A 162 -28.50 18.53 14.96
C ARG A 162 -27.73 17.20 15.07
N THR A 163 -28.34 16.19 15.68
CA THR A 163 -27.79 14.83 15.82
C THR A 163 -27.74 14.08 14.49
N GLY A 164 -28.76 14.19 13.64
CA GLY A 164 -28.76 13.59 12.30
C GLY A 164 -27.66 14.16 11.40
N ILE A 165 -27.46 15.48 11.44
CA ILE A 165 -26.36 16.16 10.73
C ILE A 165 -25.01 15.63 11.21
N ALA A 166 -24.82 15.53 12.53
CA ALA A 166 -23.56 15.07 13.11
C ALA A 166 -23.23 13.63 12.67
N VAL A 167 -24.19 12.71 12.69
CA VAL A 167 -23.97 11.31 12.26
C VAL A 167 -23.66 11.22 10.76
N VAL A 168 -24.40 11.95 9.92
CA VAL A 168 -24.17 11.99 8.46
C VAL A 168 -22.81 12.59 8.12
N ALA A 169 -22.30 13.54 8.91
CA ALA A 169 -20.98 14.13 8.72
C ALA A 169 -19.83 13.28 9.28
N LEU A 170 -20.06 12.54 10.38
CA LEU A 170 -19.04 11.72 11.04
C LEU A 170 -18.64 10.52 10.18
N PHE A 171 -19.59 9.88 9.49
CA PHE A 171 -19.34 8.68 8.69
C PHE A 171 -18.35 8.92 7.53
N PRO A 172 -18.55 9.94 6.67
CA PRO A 172 -17.57 10.31 5.64
C PRO A 172 -16.23 10.74 6.23
N LEU A 173 -16.23 11.39 7.40
CA LEU A 173 -14.99 11.80 8.06
C LEU A 173 -14.17 10.60 8.53
N ILE A 174 -14.83 9.57 9.10
CA ILE A 174 -14.17 8.29 9.42
C ILE A 174 -13.63 7.63 8.15
N GLY A 175 -14.41 7.58 7.07
CA GLY A 175 -13.97 7.04 5.78
C GLY A 175 -12.77 7.79 5.19
N LEU A 176 -12.74 9.13 5.32
CA LEU A 176 -11.64 9.97 4.85
C LEU A 176 -10.39 9.80 5.72
N VAL A 177 -10.55 9.70 7.05
CA VAL A 177 -9.44 9.37 7.96
C VAL A 177 -8.89 7.98 7.63
N GLN A 178 -9.74 6.99 7.39
CA GLN A 178 -9.30 5.66 6.97
C GLN A 178 -8.54 5.72 5.64
N PHE A 179 -9.07 6.41 4.63
CA PHE A 179 -8.41 6.62 3.35
C PHE A 179 -7.04 7.27 3.53
N TRP A 180 -6.97 8.35 4.31
CA TRP A 180 -5.73 9.07 4.57
C TRP A 180 -4.71 8.20 5.32
N ILE A 181 -5.14 7.45 6.34
CA ILE A 181 -4.26 6.55 7.09
C ILE A 181 -3.69 5.48 6.15
N GLN A 182 -4.54 4.81 5.37
CA GLN A 182 -4.13 3.67 4.55
C GLN A 182 -3.29 4.06 3.33
N ASN A 183 -3.64 5.18 2.69
CA ASN A 183 -3.04 5.54 1.39
C ASN A 183 -1.93 6.58 1.50
N GLU A 184 -1.97 7.45 2.51
CA GLU A 184 -1.00 8.55 2.67
C GLU A 184 -0.09 8.31 3.87
N TYR A 185 -0.65 8.27 5.08
CA TYR A 185 0.13 8.26 6.31
C TYR A 185 0.98 7.00 6.46
N MET A 186 0.37 5.83 6.30
CA MET A 186 1.09 4.55 6.40
C MET A 186 2.13 4.46 5.31
N THR A 187 1.78 4.77 4.05
CA THR A 187 2.73 4.73 2.92
C THR A 187 3.97 5.59 3.19
N HIS A 188 3.81 6.85 3.61
CA HIS A 188 4.94 7.73 3.87
C HIS A 188 5.69 7.44 5.17
N SER A 189 4.99 7.00 6.23
CA SER A 189 5.61 6.72 7.53
C SER A 189 6.24 5.33 7.61
N SER A 190 6.03 4.49 6.60
CA SER A 190 6.44 3.08 6.62
C SER A 190 7.57 2.73 5.68
N LEU A 191 8.28 3.71 5.09
CA LEU A 191 9.48 3.41 4.31
C LEU A 191 10.38 2.41 5.07
N PRO A 192 10.83 1.32 4.43
CA PRO A 192 11.66 0.34 5.11
C PRO A 192 12.94 1.01 5.60
N LEU A 193 13.20 0.93 6.90
CA LEU A 193 14.41 1.48 7.52
C LEU A 193 15.26 0.30 7.98
N ILE A 194 16.04 -0.25 7.05
CA ILE A 194 16.94 -1.36 7.35
C ILE A 194 18.38 -0.86 7.37
N ASP A 195 19.05 -1.12 8.48
CA ASP A 195 20.49 -0.98 8.59
C ASP A 195 21.14 -2.31 8.17
N VAL A 196 21.99 -2.25 7.16
CA VAL A 196 22.74 -3.40 6.64
C VAL A 196 24.19 -3.20 7.01
N GLN A 197 24.77 -4.14 7.75
CA GLN A 197 26.19 -4.10 8.08
C GLN A 197 26.86 -5.37 7.59
N THR A 198 28.10 -5.22 7.14
CA THR A 198 28.91 -6.32 6.64
C THR A 198 30.30 -6.23 7.22
N GLU A 199 30.85 -7.39 7.56
CA GLU A 199 32.20 -7.50 8.12
C GLU A 199 32.93 -8.65 7.43
N LEU A 200 34.23 -8.45 7.18
CA LEU A 200 35.18 -9.49 6.79
C LEU A 200 36.28 -9.52 7.84
N THR A 201 36.31 -10.58 8.64
CA THR A 201 37.29 -10.70 9.74
C THR A 201 38.10 -11.99 9.62
N PRO A 202 39.43 -11.94 9.66
CA PRO A 202 40.24 -13.16 9.65
C PRO A 202 40.00 -13.95 10.95
N VAL A 203 39.75 -15.24 10.83
CA VAL A 203 39.51 -16.14 11.98
C VAL A 203 40.64 -17.17 12.18
N GLY A 204 41.50 -17.33 11.19
CA GLY A 204 42.66 -18.20 11.27
C GLY A 204 43.31 -18.40 9.91
N SER A 205 44.35 -19.23 9.84
CA SER A 205 45.00 -19.58 8.58
C SER A 205 45.52 -21.01 8.58
N THR A 206 45.53 -21.62 7.40
CA THR A 206 46.13 -22.92 7.13
C THR A 206 47.16 -22.76 6.01
N GLY A 207 48.45 -22.63 6.39
CA GLY A 207 49.49 -22.26 5.43
C GLY A 207 49.18 -20.90 4.78
N PRO A 208 49.26 -20.74 3.45
CA PRO A 208 48.98 -19.47 2.79
C PRO A 208 47.47 -19.13 2.67
N ILE A 209 46.58 -20.02 3.12
CA ILE A 209 45.13 -19.83 3.05
C ILE A 209 44.67 -19.17 4.35
N ILE A 210 44.08 -17.99 4.24
CA ILE A 210 43.45 -17.27 5.35
C ILE A 210 41.96 -17.59 5.34
N HIS A 211 41.45 -18.06 6.47
CA HIS A 211 40.03 -18.26 6.71
C HIS A 211 39.44 -16.93 7.19
N VAL A 212 38.50 -16.38 6.43
CA VAL A 212 37.84 -15.11 6.74
C VAL A 212 36.37 -15.36 7.02
N LEU A 213 35.88 -14.86 8.15
CA LEU A 213 34.47 -14.82 8.48
C LEU A 213 33.81 -13.66 7.75
N ALA A 214 32.96 -13.99 6.79
CA ALA A 214 32.05 -13.07 6.14
C ALA A 214 30.76 -13.01 6.96
N LYS A 215 30.52 -11.90 7.65
CA LYS A 215 29.33 -11.68 8.48
C LYS A 215 28.46 -10.59 7.88
N THR A 216 27.15 -10.83 7.87
CA THR A 216 26.14 -9.92 7.35
C THR A 216 25.05 -9.76 8.41
N THR A 217 24.71 -8.52 8.76
CA THR A 217 23.66 -8.21 9.72
C THR A 217 22.62 -7.30 9.08
N TYR A 218 21.35 -7.59 9.35
CA TYR A 218 20.21 -6.81 8.90
C TYR A 218 19.41 -6.41 10.12
N HIS A 219 19.29 -5.11 10.39
CA HIS A 219 18.54 -4.61 11.53
C HIS A 219 17.42 -3.68 11.07
N ASN A 220 16.18 -4.01 11.45
CA ASN A 220 15.03 -3.16 11.14
C ASN A 220 14.91 -2.05 12.20
N ARG A 221 15.32 -0.83 11.82
CA ARG A 221 15.17 0.40 12.62
C ARG A 221 13.79 1.03 12.49
N GLY A 222 12.97 0.53 11.57
CA GLY A 222 11.63 1.02 11.31
C GLY A 222 10.62 0.58 12.37
N SER A 223 9.47 1.25 12.36
CA SER A 223 8.33 0.92 13.24
C SER A 223 7.41 -0.16 12.66
N PHE A 224 7.65 -0.58 11.41
CA PHE A 224 6.82 -1.54 10.69
C PHE A 224 7.60 -2.80 10.35
N ARG A 225 6.89 -3.92 10.24
CA ARG A 225 7.44 -5.16 9.70
C ARG A 225 7.81 -4.94 8.23
N VAL A 226 8.94 -5.50 7.81
CA VAL A 226 9.44 -5.43 6.43
C VAL A 226 9.60 -6.84 5.91
N ASP A 227 9.06 -7.11 4.73
CA ASP A 227 9.32 -8.33 4.00
C ASP A 227 10.61 -8.19 3.20
N VAL A 228 11.38 -9.27 3.17
CA VAL A 228 12.68 -9.34 2.52
C VAL A 228 12.56 -10.34 1.35
N PRO A 229 12.01 -9.90 0.20
CA PRO A 229 11.75 -10.79 -0.94
C PRO A 229 13.03 -11.36 -1.57
N ALA A 230 14.16 -10.64 -1.48
CA ALA A 230 15.45 -11.16 -1.94
C ALA A 230 16.61 -10.54 -1.16
N THR A 231 17.63 -11.36 -0.95
CA THR A 231 18.95 -10.93 -0.46
C THR A 231 20.03 -11.60 -1.28
N LEU A 232 21.14 -10.91 -1.41
CA LEU A 232 22.30 -11.39 -2.11
C LEU A 232 23.56 -10.96 -1.37
N THR A 233 24.28 -11.94 -0.85
CA THR A 233 25.63 -11.77 -0.33
C THR A 233 26.60 -12.31 -1.36
N ARG A 234 27.56 -11.50 -1.78
CA ARG A 234 28.64 -11.93 -2.67
C ARG A 234 29.99 -11.52 -2.13
N VAL A 235 31.00 -12.35 -2.36
CA VAL A 235 32.39 -12.01 -2.10
C VAL A 235 33.18 -12.16 -3.39
N VAL A 236 33.82 -11.08 -3.76
CA VAL A 236 34.65 -10.99 -4.96
C VAL A 236 36.07 -10.68 -4.55
N VAL A 237 37.03 -11.35 -5.16
CA VAL A 237 38.47 -11.12 -4.94
C VAL A 237 39.13 -10.51 -6.16
N TYR A 238 40.14 -9.68 -5.89
CA TYR A 238 40.98 -9.05 -6.88
C TYR A 238 42.40 -9.62 -6.77
N PRO A 239 42.95 -10.17 -7.86
CA PRO A 239 44.31 -10.70 -7.86
C PRO A 239 45.39 -9.65 -7.54
N LYS A 240 46.59 -10.12 -7.17
CA LYS A 240 47.78 -9.28 -7.15
C LYS A 240 48.15 -8.88 -8.59
N GLY A 241 48.60 -7.64 -8.77
CA GLY A 241 48.95 -7.10 -10.10
C GLY A 241 47.79 -6.52 -10.90
N THR A 242 46.55 -6.59 -10.40
CA THR A 242 45.39 -5.94 -11.00
C THR A 242 45.58 -4.40 -10.98
N PRO A 243 45.70 -3.73 -12.15
CA PRO A 243 45.92 -2.29 -12.19
C PRO A 243 44.74 -1.54 -11.56
N ALA A 244 45.04 -0.43 -10.88
CA ALA A 244 44.03 0.51 -10.44
C ALA A 244 43.46 1.22 -11.66
N GLU A 245 42.14 1.44 -11.65
CA GLU A 245 41.51 2.27 -12.67
C GLU A 245 41.72 3.74 -12.29
N PRO A 246 42.29 4.58 -13.18
CA PRO A 246 42.55 5.97 -12.85
C PRO A 246 41.24 6.77 -12.71
N PRO A 247 41.20 7.79 -11.84
CA PRO A 247 40.04 8.67 -11.65
C PRO A 247 39.90 9.67 -12.80
N THR A 248 39.67 9.17 -14.01
CA THR A 248 39.32 10.03 -15.14
C THR A 248 37.92 10.61 -14.95
N PRO A 249 37.64 11.82 -15.44
CA PRO A 249 36.30 12.41 -15.39
C PRO A 249 35.22 11.48 -15.95
N GLU A 250 35.53 10.76 -17.03
CA GLU A 250 34.62 9.82 -17.68
C GLU A 250 34.29 8.62 -16.80
N ASN A 251 35.29 8.05 -16.12
CA ASN A 251 35.10 6.91 -15.23
C ASN A 251 34.31 7.30 -13.99
N VAL A 252 34.67 8.42 -13.36
CA VAL A 252 33.95 8.93 -12.19
C VAL A 252 32.50 9.27 -12.57
N ALA A 253 32.28 9.96 -13.69
CA ALA A 253 30.93 10.26 -14.18
C ALA A 253 30.14 8.99 -14.55
N GLY A 254 30.82 7.96 -15.05
CA GLY A 254 30.26 6.64 -15.34
C GLY A 254 29.63 5.98 -14.11
N HIS A 255 30.24 6.15 -12.93
CA HIS A 255 29.74 5.64 -11.65
C HIS A 255 28.73 6.57 -10.95
N LEU A 256 28.77 7.88 -11.23
CA LEU A 256 27.88 8.86 -10.58
C LEU A 256 26.58 9.12 -11.35
N ASN A 257 26.43 8.62 -12.58
CA ASN A 257 25.18 8.75 -13.32
C ASN A 257 24.08 7.82 -12.77
N ALA A 258 22.84 8.02 -13.23
CA ALA A 258 21.66 7.30 -12.72
C ALA A 258 21.74 5.76 -12.90
N LEU A 259 22.51 5.29 -13.88
CA LEU A 259 22.70 3.86 -14.14
C LEU A 259 23.92 3.32 -13.37
N GLY A 260 25.04 4.05 -13.39
CA GLY A 260 26.29 3.69 -12.71
C GLY A 260 26.16 3.61 -11.20
N SER A 261 25.40 4.53 -10.61
CA SER A 261 25.15 4.56 -9.17
C SER A 261 24.44 3.29 -8.66
N GLN A 262 23.71 2.58 -9.53
CA GLN A 262 23.10 1.28 -9.21
C GLN A 262 24.15 0.16 -9.07
N PHE A 263 25.32 0.31 -9.70
CA PHE A 263 26.42 -0.67 -9.64
C PHE A 263 27.47 -0.33 -8.56
N GLY A 264 27.36 0.86 -7.96
CA GLY A 264 28.09 1.32 -6.79
C GLY A 264 29.04 2.49 -7.05
N ASP A 265 29.60 3.01 -5.95
CA ASP A 265 30.49 4.18 -5.97
C ASP A 265 31.75 3.97 -6.81
N TYR A 266 32.26 5.06 -7.38
CA TYR A 266 33.62 5.09 -7.91
C TYR A 266 34.64 4.83 -6.79
N ARG A 267 35.61 3.94 -7.04
CA ARG A 267 36.75 3.70 -6.16
C ARG A 267 38.00 3.52 -7.02
N GLU A 268 39.12 4.07 -6.57
CA GLU A 268 40.45 3.89 -7.18
C GLU A 268 41.01 2.46 -6.95
N THR A 269 40.25 1.59 -6.26
CA THR A 269 40.53 0.15 -6.17
C THR A 269 40.28 -0.51 -7.54
N PRO A 270 40.73 -1.75 -7.79
CA PRO A 270 40.73 -2.30 -9.15
C PRO A 270 39.30 -2.60 -9.58
N ALA A 271 38.66 -1.69 -10.29
CA ALA A 271 37.22 -1.77 -10.60
C ALA A 271 36.90 -2.55 -11.88
N MET A 272 37.91 -2.98 -12.65
CA MET A 272 37.64 -3.76 -13.86
C MET A 272 36.97 -5.09 -13.51
N SER A 273 35.67 -5.15 -13.75
CA SER A 273 34.81 -6.32 -13.55
C SER A 273 35.39 -7.59 -14.18
N ALA A 274 36.10 -7.46 -15.31
CA ALA A 274 36.77 -8.56 -16.01
C ALA A 274 37.88 -9.26 -15.21
N GLN A 275 38.49 -8.59 -14.22
CA GLN A 275 39.61 -9.14 -13.43
C GLN A 275 39.18 -9.59 -12.03
N ALA A 276 37.93 -9.33 -11.66
CA ALA A 276 37.36 -9.71 -10.40
C ALA A 276 36.91 -11.19 -10.46
N ARG A 277 37.21 -11.97 -9.42
CA ARG A 277 36.77 -13.37 -9.33
C ARG A 277 35.75 -13.53 -8.20
N LEU A 278 34.56 -14.03 -8.54
CA LEU A 278 33.56 -14.44 -7.55
C LEU A 278 34.07 -15.69 -6.81
N ILE A 279 34.14 -15.63 -5.48
CA ILE A 279 34.53 -16.78 -4.64
C ILE A 279 33.40 -17.26 -3.75
N TYR A 280 32.39 -16.43 -3.51
CA TYR A 280 31.20 -16.80 -2.75
C TYR A 280 30.01 -16.00 -3.25
N ALA A 281 28.87 -16.67 -3.39
CA ALA A 281 27.56 -16.05 -3.55
C ALA A 281 26.54 -16.88 -2.78
N GLY A 282 25.67 -16.21 -2.03
CA GLY A 282 24.58 -16.85 -1.32
C GLY A 282 23.41 -15.89 -1.14
N SER A 283 22.21 -16.44 -1.12
CA SER A 283 21.00 -15.70 -0.74
C SER A 283 20.57 -16.15 0.65
N SER A 284 20.38 -15.21 1.57
CA SER A 284 19.74 -15.46 2.88
C SER A 284 18.30 -14.95 2.84
N GLY A 285 17.35 -15.79 2.42
CA GLY A 285 15.91 -15.46 2.46
C GLY A 285 15.08 -15.66 1.18
N GLY A 286 15.59 -16.37 0.18
CA GLY A 286 15.05 -16.30 -1.20
C GLY A 286 13.79 -17.10 -1.56
N ALA A 287 13.17 -17.89 -0.68
CA ALA A 287 11.95 -18.61 -1.05
C ALA A 287 11.00 -18.77 0.14
N GLY A 288 9.90 -17.99 0.17
CA GLY A 288 8.78 -18.24 1.08
C GLY A 288 8.58 -17.26 2.25
N GLY A 289 9.10 -16.02 2.17
CA GLY A 289 8.68 -14.96 3.08
C GLY A 289 9.59 -14.74 4.30
N ALA A 290 10.86 -14.42 4.05
CA ALA A 290 11.70 -13.83 5.09
C ALA A 290 11.14 -12.44 5.46
N PHE A 291 11.05 -12.16 6.75
CA PHE A 291 10.60 -10.86 7.24
C PHE A 291 11.46 -10.40 8.41
N LEU A 292 11.52 -9.09 8.60
CA LEU A 292 12.15 -8.43 9.73
C LEU A 292 11.08 -7.66 10.51
N ALA A 293 10.78 -8.13 11.71
CA ALA A 293 9.91 -7.41 12.65
C ALA A 293 10.57 -6.09 13.10
N PRO A 294 9.79 -5.09 13.55
CA PRO A 294 10.33 -3.85 14.10
C PRO A 294 11.36 -4.12 15.21
N GLY A 295 12.54 -3.50 15.13
CA GLY A 295 13.63 -3.68 16.09
C GLY A 295 14.34 -5.03 16.04
N SER A 296 13.94 -5.95 15.16
CA SER A 296 14.60 -7.25 15.03
C SER A 296 15.90 -7.17 14.24
N THR A 297 16.82 -8.08 14.55
CA THR A 297 18.09 -8.25 13.84
C THR A 297 18.20 -9.68 13.35
N ASN A 298 18.53 -9.85 12.07
CA ASN A 298 18.90 -11.13 11.49
C ASN A 298 20.39 -11.10 11.14
N GLN A 299 21.09 -12.21 11.34
CA GLN A 299 22.52 -12.33 11.07
C GLN A 299 22.81 -13.61 10.28
N GLY A 300 23.66 -13.49 9.28
CA GLY A 300 24.22 -14.60 8.53
C GLY A 300 25.74 -14.53 8.61
N SER A 301 26.39 -15.68 8.74
CA SER A 301 27.84 -15.76 8.65
C SER A 301 28.26 -16.99 7.86
N THR A 302 29.35 -16.85 7.12
CA THR A 302 30.00 -17.94 6.39
C THR A 302 31.51 -17.76 6.48
N ILE A 303 32.24 -18.87 6.45
CA ILE A 303 33.70 -18.84 6.32
C ILE A 303 34.03 -18.91 4.83
N ILE A 304 34.95 -18.07 4.39
CA ILE A 304 35.52 -18.07 3.05
C ILE A 304 37.04 -18.20 3.13
N ASP A 305 37.62 -18.84 2.11
CA ASP A 305 39.05 -19.09 2.05
C ASP A 305 39.72 -18.15 1.03
N ILE A 306 40.80 -17.49 1.46
CA ILE A 306 41.55 -16.52 0.65
C ILE A 306 43.02 -16.93 0.60
N ASP A 307 43.56 -17.17 -0.59
CA ASP A 307 45.00 -17.41 -0.78
C ASP A 307 45.76 -16.07 -0.81
N SER A 308 46.51 -15.80 0.25
CA SER A 308 47.27 -14.56 0.45
C SER A 308 48.36 -14.32 -0.60
N ARG A 309 48.78 -15.37 -1.35
CA ARG A 309 49.77 -15.24 -2.42
C ARG A 309 49.20 -14.64 -3.68
N THR A 310 47.92 -14.91 -3.95
CA THR A 310 47.27 -14.56 -5.23
C THR A 310 46.29 -13.41 -5.10
N VAL A 311 45.68 -13.22 -3.93
CA VAL A 311 44.67 -12.19 -3.69
C VAL A 311 45.31 -10.94 -3.10
N ARG A 312 44.95 -9.77 -3.64
CA ARG A 312 45.28 -8.46 -3.09
C ARG A 312 44.18 -7.91 -2.18
N LEU A 313 42.93 -8.10 -2.59
CA LEU A 313 41.77 -7.52 -1.94
C LEU A 313 40.58 -8.46 -2.09
N ALA A 314 39.86 -8.69 -1.01
CA ALA A 314 38.55 -9.31 -1.00
C ALA A 314 37.51 -8.28 -0.60
N VAL A 315 36.37 -8.28 -1.30
CA VAL A 315 35.28 -7.35 -1.06
C VAL A 315 34.00 -8.15 -0.90
N ILE A 316 33.36 -8.03 0.26
CA ILE A 316 31.99 -8.49 0.45
C ILE A 316 31.06 -7.35 0.04
N LYS A 317 30.03 -7.69 -0.72
CA LYS A 317 28.90 -6.81 -1.00
C LYS A 317 27.63 -7.55 -0.66
N VAL A 318 26.74 -6.87 0.05
CA VAL A 318 25.41 -7.37 0.36
C VAL A 318 24.39 -6.42 -0.22
N THR A 319 23.38 -7.00 -0.87
CA THR A 319 22.23 -6.28 -1.39
C THR A 319 20.97 -6.96 -0.86
N LEU A 320 20.05 -6.16 -0.33
CA LEU A 320 18.80 -6.59 0.24
C LEU A 320 17.69 -5.76 -0.37
N ILE A 321 16.68 -6.42 -0.93
CA ILE A 321 15.44 -5.78 -1.34
C ILE A 321 14.47 -5.91 -0.18
N ALA A 322 13.89 -4.78 0.23
CA ALA A 322 12.94 -4.74 1.32
C ALA A 322 11.69 -4.00 0.92
N VAL A 323 10.54 -4.53 1.35
CA VAL A 323 9.22 -3.96 1.10
C VAL A 323 8.47 -3.94 2.40
N THR A 324 7.85 -2.82 2.75
CA THR A 324 7.00 -2.76 3.93
C THR A 324 5.92 -3.82 3.84
N HIS A 325 5.73 -4.55 4.95
CA HIS A 325 4.96 -5.78 4.94
C HIS A 325 3.63 -5.64 4.21
N ARG A 326 3.47 -6.45 3.17
CA ARG A 326 2.22 -6.61 2.44
C ARG A 326 1.91 -8.09 2.34
N SER A 327 0.64 -8.41 2.45
CA SER A 327 0.16 -9.75 2.18
C SER A 327 0.56 -10.17 0.76
N VAL A 328 1.29 -11.27 0.65
CA VAL A 328 1.66 -11.84 -0.65
C VAL A 328 0.49 -12.69 -1.15
N LYS A 329 0.05 -12.45 -2.38
CA LYS A 329 -0.96 -13.29 -3.05
C LYS A 329 -0.28 -14.55 -3.57
N GLU A 330 0.80 -14.39 -4.32
CA GLU A 330 1.52 -15.49 -4.94
C GLU A 330 2.95 -15.08 -5.34
N THR A 331 3.87 -16.04 -5.38
CA THR A 331 5.20 -15.89 -5.96
C THR A 331 5.35 -16.90 -7.09
N ARG A 332 5.80 -16.47 -8.27
CA ARG A 332 5.96 -17.32 -9.46
C ARG A 332 7.25 -17.06 -10.22
N THR A 333 7.62 -17.98 -11.11
CA THR A 333 8.69 -17.76 -12.08
C THR A 333 8.22 -16.83 -13.20
N CYS A 334 9.12 -16.04 -13.78
CA CYS A 334 8.74 -15.00 -14.75
C CYS A 334 8.43 -15.53 -16.15
N TYR A 335 9.15 -16.58 -16.58
CA TYR A 335 9.11 -17.05 -17.95
C TYR A 335 8.18 -18.27 -18.12
N PRO A 336 7.55 -18.46 -19.28
CA PRO A 336 6.75 -19.65 -19.56
C PRO A 336 7.59 -20.95 -19.55
N PRO A 337 7.14 -22.03 -18.88
CA PRO A 337 5.93 -22.10 -18.06
C PRO A 337 6.12 -21.36 -16.72
N GLN A 338 5.21 -20.42 -16.43
CA GLN A 338 5.19 -19.74 -15.14
C GLN A 338 4.65 -20.70 -14.09
N VAL A 339 5.47 -21.03 -13.09
CA VAL A 339 5.09 -21.93 -12.00
C VAL A 339 4.98 -21.12 -10.73
N ALA A 340 3.87 -21.29 -10.02
CA ALA A 340 3.64 -20.64 -8.74
C ALA A 340 4.12 -21.49 -7.56
N LEU A 341 4.79 -20.84 -6.60
CA LEU A 341 5.29 -21.46 -5.37
C LEU A 341 4.15 -22.06 -4.52
N GLY A 342 2.98 -21.41 -4.49
CA GLY A 342 1.83 -21.87 -3.72
C GLY A 342 1.12 -23.09 -4.32
N GLU A 343 1.26 -23.30 -5.63
CA GLU A 343 0.59 -24.39 -6.36
C GLU A 343 1.51 -25.61 -6.55
N ASP A 344 2.75 -25.40 -6.99
CA ASP A 344 3.75 -26.45 -7.20
C ASP A 344 5.13 -26.00 -6.72
N VAL A 345 5.42 -26.29 -5.45
CA VAL A 345 6.70 -25.96 -4.82
C VAL A 345 7.89 -26.60 -5.55
N ILE A 346 7.77 -27.85 -6.00
CA ILE A 346 8.89 -28.57 -6.62
C ILE A 346 9.13 -28.04 -8.04
N GLY A 347 8.07 -27.82 -8.80
CA GLY A 347 8.13 -27.18 -10.11
C GLY A 347 8.73 -25.78 -10.01
N PHE A 348 8.28 -24.97 -9.05
CA PHE A 348 8.84 -23.64 -8.80
C PHE A 348 10.33 -23.69 -8.49
N LEU A 349 10.77 -24.56 -7.57
CA LEU A 349 12.18 -24.70 -7.23
C LEU A 349 13.03 -25.14 -8.43
N ARG A 350 12.49 -25.97 -9.33
CA ARG A 350 13.19 -26.37 -10.55
C ARG A 350 13.29 -25.19 -11.54
N GLU A 351 12.18 -24.55 -11.85
CA GLU A 351 12.11 -23.47 -12.84
C GLU A 351 12.85 -22.20 -12.37
N SER A 352 12.80 -21.87 -11.08
CA SER A 352 13.49 -20.68 -10.51
C SER A 352 15.01 -20.74 -10.60
N THR A 353 15.59 -21.92 -10.85
CA THR A 353 17.04 -22.09 -11.06
C THR A 353 17.47 -21.96 -12.51
N LEU A 354 16.50 -21.87 -13.44
CA LEU A 354 16.80 -21.70 -14.86
C LEU A 354 17.26 -20.28 -15.15
N VAL A 355 18.34 -20.20 -15.92
CA VAL A 355 19.00 -18.96 -16.28
C VAL A 355 18.49 -18.49 -17.65
N HIS A 356 18.02 -17.25 -17.71
CA HIS A 356 17.44 -16.64 -18.90
C HIS A 356 18.30 -15.49 -19.42
N ASP A 357 18.14 -15.14 -20.69
CA ASP A 357 18.77 -13.97 -21.29
C ASP A 357 18.13 -12.68 -20.77
N PHE A 358 18.97 -11.73 -20.35
CA PHE A 358 18.53 -10.40 -19.89
C PHE A 358 19.59 -9.35 -20.22
N LEU A 359 19.22 -8.33 -20.99
CA LEU A 359 20.00 -7.12 -21.34
C LEU A 359 21.53 -7.24 -21.16
N GLY A 360 22.21 -7.87 -22.13
CA GLY A 360 23.68 -7.98 -22.12
C GLY A 360 24.24 -8.95 -21.06
N GLY A 361 23.39 -9.87 -20.56
CA GLY A 361 23.72 -10.78 -19.48
C GLY A 361 22.77 -11.98 -19.38
N LYS A 362 22.87 -12.67 -18.24
CA LYS A 362 22.10 -13.85 -17.87
C LYS A 362 21.52 -13.66 -16.47
N ALA A 363 20.24 -13.99 -16.27
CA ALA A 363 19.53 -13.75 -15.02
C ALA A 363 18.61 -14.90 -14.61
N LEU A 364 18.46 -15.09 -13.30
CA LEU A 364 17.31 -15.77 -12.71
C LEU A 364 16.19 -14.75 -12.52
N CYS A 365 14.93 -15.16 -12.59
CA CYS A 365 13.80 -14.23 -12.46
C CYS A 365 12.67 -14.81 -11.62
N THR A 366 12.22 -14.04 -10.64
CA THR A 366 11.02 -14.33 -9.83
C THR A 366 10.09 -13.11 -9.79
N GLU A 367 8.79 -13.37 -9.71
CA GLU A 367 7.73 -12.38 -9.54
C GLU A 367 6.98 -12.65 -8.24
N THR A 368 6.73 -11.61 -7.46
CA THR A 368 5.87 -11.67 -6.28
C THR A 368 4.71 -10.71 -6.49
N GLN A 369 3.50 -11.25 -6.56
CA GLN A 369 2.27 -10.48 -6.62
C GLN A 369 1.78 -10.22 -5.19
N PHE A 370 1.58 -8.95 -4.85
CA PHE A 370 0.99 -8.56 -3.58
C PHE A 370 -0.53 -8.64 -3.66
N ALA A 371 -1.16 -9.02 -2.55
CA ALA A 371 -2.61 -9.01 -2.41
C ALA A 371 -3.15 -7.58 -2.35
N SER A 372 -4.36 -7.38 -2.86
CA SER A 372 -5.11 -6.14 -2.71
C SER A 372 -5.37 -5.82 -1.24
N ARG A 373 -5.35 -4.55 -0.84
CA ARG A 373 -5.75 -4.09 0.50
C ARG A 373 -7.26 -4.08 0.71
N GLY A 374 -8.04 -4.16 -0.36
CA GLY A 374 -9.49 -4.23 -0.28
C GLY A 374 -10.16 -4.49 -1.63
N VAL A 375 -11.47 -4.73 -1.58
CA VAL A 375 -12.28 -5.09 -2.74
C VAL A 375 -12.24 -4.05 -3.85
N ILE A 376 -12.10 -2.77 -3.52
CA ILE A 376 -12.07 -1.69 -4.51
C ILE A 376 -10.72 -1.69 -5.26
N GLU A 377 -9.60 -1.94 -4.58
CA GLU A 377 -8.29 -2.13 -5.24
C GLU A 377 -8.29 -3.41 -6.11
N GLU A 378 -8.91 -4.50 -5.64
CA GLU A 378 -9.08 -5.73 -6.43
C GLU A 378 -9.93 -5.48 -7.70
N LEU A 379 -10.98 -4.65 -7.61
CA LEU A 379 -11.85 -4.31 -8.75
C LEU A 379 -11.18 -3.44 -9.81
N VAL A 380 -10.24 -2.58 -9.41
CA VAL A 380 -9.49 -1.71 -10.32
C VAL A 380 -8.36 -2.48 -11.04
N SER A 381 -8.11 -3.74 -10.64
CA SER A 381 -7.08 -4.63 -11.22
C SER A 381 -5.64 -4.12 -11.07
N ASP A 382 -5.40 -3.21 -10.11
CA ASP A 382 -4.08 -2.74 -9.75
C ASP A 382 -3.40 -3.73 -8.81
N HIS A 383 -2.97 -4.86 -9.35
CA HIS A 383 -2.21 -5.83 -8.56
C HIS A 383 -0.72 -5.47 -8.64
N PRO A 384 -0.12 -4.97 -7.55
CA PRO A 384 1.29 -4.64 -7.57
C PRO A 384 2.11 -5.93 -7.63
N VAL A 385 3.07 -5.95 -8.54
CA VAL A 385 4.01 -7.04 -8.77
C VAL A 385 5.42 -6.51 -8.55
N LEU A 386 6.20 -7.25 -7.77
CA LEU A 386 7.63 -7.09 -7.64
C LEU A 386 8.31 -8.18 -8.46
N ARG A 387 8.96 -7.80 -9.56
CA ARG A 387 9.81 -8.69 -10.36
C ARG A 387 11.27 -8.46 -9.98
N ILE A 388 11.97 -9.52 -9.64
CA ILE A 388 13.38 -9.46 -9.23
C ILE A 388 14.20 -10.26 -10.22
N PHE A 389 15.13 -9.59 -10.89
CA PHE A 389 16.17 -10.25 -11.66
C PHE A 389 17.42 -10.42 -10.80
N THR A 390 17.84 -11.66 -10.61
CA THR A 390 19.17 -11.96 -10.07
C THR A 390 20.10 -12.19 -11.26
N MET A 391 20.82 -11.15 -11.67
CA MET A 391 21.80 -11.24 -12.74
C MET A 391 22.94 -12.13 -12.27
N VAL A 392 23.12 -13.30 -12.87
CA VAL A 392 24.25 -14.20 -12.60
C VAL A 392 25.46 -13.84 -13.45
N TYR A 393 25.23 -13.18 -14.59
CA TYR A 393 26.25 -12.63 -15.47
C TYR A 393 25.74 -11.33 -16.10
N ALA A 394 26.59 -10.30 -16.19
CA ALA A 394 26.28 -9.02 -16.79
C ALA A 394 27.58 -8.43 -17.36
N SER A 395 27.56 -8.07 -18.64
CA SER A 395 28.72 -7.45 -19.28
C SER A 395 29.07 -6.12 -18.59
N GLY A 396 30.33 -5.96 -18.19
CA GLY A 396 30.83 -4.72 -17.59
C GLY A 396 30.61 -4.58 -16.08
N ALA A 397 29.84 -5.47 -15.43
CA ALA A 397 29.60 -5.44 -13.99
C ALA A 397 30.15 -6.69 -13.30
N THR A 398 30.54 -6.55 -12.02
CA THR A 398 30.75 -7.72 -11.17
C THR A 398 29.40 -8.36 -10.90
N THR A 399 29.29 -9.69 -11.00
CA THR A 399 28.05 -10.44 -10.74
C THR A 399 28.26 -11.46 -9.60
N PRO A 400 27.18 -11.92 -8.92
CA PRO A 400 25.76 -11.60 -9.15
C PRO A 400 25.32 -10.22 -8.66
N ILE A 401 24.22 -9.68 -9.20
CA ILE A 401 23.56 -8.44 -8.72
C ILE A 401 22.02 -8.59 -8.75
N LEU A 402 21.31 -7.82 -7.92
CA LEU A 402 19.85 -7.80 -7.88
C LEU A 402 19.31 -6.56 -8.61
N LEU A 403 18.29 -6.75 -9.44
CA LEU A 403 17.57 -5.69 -10.14
C LEU A 403 16.05 -5.83 -9.88
N PRO A 404 15.48 -5.07 -8.93
CA PRO A 404 14.05 -5.05 -8.67
C PRO A 404 13.33 -4.14 -9.65
N PHE A 405 12.14 -4.57 -10.07
CA PHE A 405 11.18 -3.77 -10.81
C PHE A 405 9.82 -3.87 -10.13
N PHE A 406 9.28 -2.74 -9.73
CA PHE A 406 7.91 -2.63 -9.20
C PHE A 406 6.97 -2.15 -10.29
N GLY A 407 5.81 -2.80 -10.42
CA GLY A 407 4.88 -2.47 -11.48
C GLY A 407 3.57 -3.26 -11.40
N THR A 408 2.75 -3.16 -12.44
CA THR A 408 1.72 -4.18 -12.75
C THR A 408 2.31 -5.20 -13.72
N GLN A 409 1.62 -6.31 -13.97
CA GLN A 409 2.08 -7.27 -14.98
C GLN A 409 2.30 -6.58 -16.34
N GLU A 410 1.35 -5.75 -16.76
CA GLU A 410 1.43 -4.99 -18.01
C GLU A 410 2.61 -4.01 -18.04
N SER A 411 2.86 -3.29 -16.94
CA SER A 411 3.97 -2.34 -16.89
C SER A 411 5.33 -3.03 -16.85
N LEU A 412 5.41 -4.24 -16.28
CA LEU A 412 6.64 -5.02 -16.20
C LEU A 412 6.96 -5.76 -17.51
N ASP A 413 5.97 -6.06 -18.33
CA ASP A 413 6.20 -6.68 -19.64
C ASP A 413 6.83 -5.68 -20.64
N ASN A 414 6.56 -4.38 -20.47
CA ASN A 414 7.24 -3.30 -21.20
C ASN A 414 7.68 -2.15 -20.27
N PRO A 415 8.76 -2.33 -19.48
CA PRO A 415 9.14 -1.39 -18.42
C PRO A 415 9.56 -0.01 -18.95
N LEU A 416 10.07 0.06 -20.19
CA LEU A 416 10.54 1.30 -20.80
C LEU A 416 9.39 2.20 -21.30
N SER A 417 8.24 1.63 -21.67
CA SER A 417 7.07 2.42 -22.10
C SER A 417 6.14 2.79 -20.95
N SER A 418 6.25 2.09 -19.82
CA SER A 418 5.30 2.16 -18.71
C SER A 418 5.89 2.77 -17.43
N THR A 419 6.92 3.60 -17.57
CA THR A 419 7.67 4.21 -16.45
C THR A 419 6.78 4.97 -15.47
N LYS A 420 5.80 5.74 -15.96
CA LYS A 420 4.84 6.47 -15.12
C LYS A 420 4.04 5.53 -14.22
N ALA A 421 3.53 4.43 -14.78
CA ALA A 421 2.76 3.44 -14.03
C ALA A 421 3.62 2.78 -12.96
N SER A 422 4.84 2.37 -13.31
CA SER A 422 5.79 1.77 -12.37
C SER A 422 6.16 2.72 -11.22
N THR A 423 6.41 4.01 -11.50
CA THR A 423 6.69 5.01 -10.45
C THR A 423 5.50 5.26 -9.53
N ILE A 424 4.27 5.30 -10.05
CA ILE A 424 3.06 5.45 -9.22
C ILE A 424 2.94 4.25 -8.26
N ILE A 425 3.15 3.04 -8.78
CA ILE A 425 3.07 1.80 -7.99
C ILE A 425 4.18 1.75 -6.95
N GLU A 426 5.41 2.08 -7.31
CA GLU A 426 6.54 2.13 -6.39
C GLU A 426 6.29 3.14 -5.26
N ASN A 427 5.77 4.34 -5.57
CA ASN A 427 5.41 5.33 -4.56
C ASN A 427 4.27 4.87 -3.63
N ALA A 428 3.34 4.05 -4.13
CA ALA A 428 2.26 3.45 -3.33
C ALA A 428 2.71 2.20 -2.53
N ASN A 429 3.91 1.69 -2.81
CA ASN A 429 4.49 0.48 -2.24
C ASN A 429 5.88 0.77 -1.68
N PRO A 430 5.97 1.29 -0.44
CA PRO A 430 7.23 1.68 0.17
C PRO A 430 8.21 0.50 0.15
N SER A 431 9.26 0.66 -0.64
CA SER A 431 10.27 -0.35 -0.88
C SER A 431 11.63 0.31 -1.03
N GLY A 432 12.68 -0.48 -0.90
CA GLY A 432 14.03 0.02 -1.06
C GLY A 432 15.03 -1.10 -1.30
N MET A 433 16.12 -0.74 -1.97
CA MET A 433 17.32 -1.56 -2.05
C MET A 433 18.31 -1.03 -1.02
N PHE A 434 18.72 -1.90 -0.11
CA PHE A 434 19.68 -1.61 0.93
C PHE A 434 20.93 -2.44 0.68
N GLY A 435 22.08 -1.90 1.01
CA GLY A 435 23.31 -2.63 0.83
C GLY A 435 24.43 -2.09 1.69
N SER A 436 25.43 -2.93 1.86
CA SER A 436 26.65 -2.58 2.56
C SER A 436 27.79 -3.39 1.98
N SER A 437 29.00 -2.90 2.22
CA SER A 437 30.22 -3.55 1.74
C SER A 437 31.32 -3.42 2.76
N ALA A 438 32.13 -4.46 2.86
CA ALA A 438 33.38 -4.43 3.62
C ALA A 438 34.51 -4.98 2.75
N GLU A 439 35.71 -4.57 3.09
CA GLU A 439 36.92 -4.93 2.36
C GLU A 439 37.92 -5.59 3.31
N TYR A 440 38.68 -6.53 2.78
CA TYR A 440 39.75 -7.20 3.50
C TYR A 440 40.96 -7.34 2.58
N ALA A 441 42.09 -6.82 3.02
CA ALA A 441 43.37 -6.96 2.34
C ALA A 441 44.21 -7.99 3.12
N PRO A 442 44.56 -9.15 2.52
CA PRO A 442 45.44 -10.13 3.15
C PRO A 442 46.78 -9.51 3.54
N SER A 443 47.23 -9.76 4.76
CA SER A 443 48.53 -9.30 5.25
C SER A 443 49.39 -10.46 5.78
N ASP A 444 50.71 -10.26 5.81
CA ASP A 444 51.65 -11.27 6.34
C ASP A 444 51.44 -11.56 7.84
N ALA A 445 50.76 -10.65 8.57
CA ALA A 445 50.41 -10.86 9.97
C ALA A 445 49.34 -11.95 10.14
N ASP A 446 48.48 -12.16 9.14
CA ASP A 446 47.33 -13.07 9.19
C ASP A 446 47.71 -14.55 8.95
N VAL A 447 48.92 -14.80 8.45
CA VAL A 447 49.44 -16.14 8.10
C VAL A 447 50.16 -16.81 9.27
N ARG A 448 50.26 -16.15 10.43
CA ARG A 448 50.96 -16.70 11.60
C ARG A 448 50.07 -17.69 12.34
N PRO A 449 50.58 -18.88 12.72
CA PRO A 449 49.84 -19.78 13.59
C PRO A 449 49.58 -19.06 14.92
N SER A 450 48.34 -19.12 15.40
CA SER A 450 48.01 -18.73 16.77
C SER A 450 48.90 -19.54 17.73
N PRO A 451 49.53 -18.92 18.74
CA PRO A 451 50.40 -19.61 19.68
C PRO A 451 49.68 -20.71 20.47
#